data_AF-G7W0W3-F1
#
_entry.id   AF-G7W0W3-F1
#
_cell.length_a   1.000
_cell.length_b   1.000
_cell.length_c   1.000
_cell.angle_alpha   90.00
_cell.angle_beta   90.00
_cell.angle_gamma   90.00
#
_symmetry.space_group_name_H-M   'P 1'
#
loop_
_entity.id
_entity.type
_entity.pdbx_description
1 polymer ?
#
loop_
_entity_poly.entity_id
_entity_poly.type
_entity_poly.pdbx_seq_one_letter_code
_entity_poly.pdbx_strand_id
1 'polypeptide(L)' 'MNHTYKVLKSDIERFTAALSQVRVYVVQSLGEDLIDIVDYGGAVEKFSPESVKISGKYYMRGQFEFRVSM' A
#
# COMPACT_ATOMS: atom_id res chain seq x y z
N MET A 1 -18.35 -7.75 5.33
CA MET A 1 -17.32 -8.65 4.76
C MET A 1 -16.05 -8.48 5.57
N ASN A 2 -15.54 -9.56 6.19
CA ASN A 2 -14.23 -9.56 6.82
C ASN A 2 -13.19 -9.55 5.71
N HIS A 3 -12.68 -8.37 5.37
CA HIS A 3 -11.51 -8.29 4.50
C HIS A 3 -10.32 -8.82 5.28
N THR A 4 -9.54 -9.73 4.68
CA THR A 4 -8.25 -10.20 5.21
C THR A 4 -7.16 -9.14 5.13
N TYR A 5 -7.50 -7.92 4.72
CA TYR A 5 -6.57 -6.83 4.52
C TYR A 5 -7.17 -5.47 4.85
N LYS A 6 -6.29 -4.51 5.12
CA LYS A 6 -6.60 -3.09 5.27
C LYS A 6 -5.97 -2.28 4.15
N VAL A 7 -6.73 -1.39 3.52
CA VAL A 7 -6.18 -0.38 2.58
C VAL A 7 -5.68 0.83 3.37
N LEU A 8 -4.46 1.28 3.11
CA LEU A 8 -3.84 2.46 3.74
C LEU A 8 -4.20 3.74 2.96
N LYS A 9 -5.26 4.43 3.39
CA LYS A 9 -5.79 5.61 2.68
C LYS A 9 -5.18 6.91 3.20
N SER A 10 -4.99 7.01 4.52
CA SER A 10 -4.47 8.22 5.16
C SER A 10 -2.96 8.16 5.40
N ASP A 11 -2.37 9.34 5.57
CA ASP A 11 -0.94 9.46 5.92
C ASP A 11 -0.64 8.90 7.30
N ILE A 12 -1.59 8.98 8.24
CA ILE A 12 -1.48 8.33 9.56
C ILE A 12 -1.39 6.81 9.42
N GLU A 13 -2.17 6.21 8.52
CA GLU A 13 -2.14 4.76 8.31
C GLU A 13 -0.81 4.31 7.68
N ARG A 14 -0.29 5.09 6.73
CA ARG A 14 1.03 4.84 6.13
C ARG A 14 2.16 5.05 7.15
N PHE A 15 2.03 6.06 8.00
CA PHE A 15 2.98 6.32 9.08
C PHE A 15 2.99 5.19 10.11
N THR A 16 1.81 4.71 10.54
CA THR A 16 1.70 3.55 11.43
C THR A 16 2.28 2.30 10.78
N ALA A 17 1.99 2.05 9.49
CA ALA A 17 2.56 0.91 8.78
C ALA A 17 4.09 0.98 8.70
N ALA A 18 4.64 2.17 8.45
CA ALA A 18 6.08 2.42 8.50
C ALA A 18 6.64 2.18 9.91
N LEU A 19 6.01 2.74 10.95
CA LEU A 19 6.47 2.59 12.33
C LEU A 19 6.45 1.14 12.80
N SER A 20 5.42 0.39 12.45
CA SER A 20 5.28 -1.03 12.79
C SER A 20 6.11 -1.96 11.89
N GLN A 21 6.78 -1.43 10.87
CA GLN A 21 7.57 -2.20 9.89
C GLN A 21 6.78 -3.37 9.27
N VAL A 22 5.46 -3.21 9.13
CA VAL A 22 4.60 -4.24 8.54
C VAL A 22 4.78 -4.27 7.02
N ARG A 23 4.56 -5.45 6.43
CA ARG A 23 4.62 -5.62 4.99
C ARG A 23 3.43 -4.96 4.32
N VAL A 24 3.72 -3.98 3.46
CA VAL A 24 2.74 -3.34 2.58
C VAL A 24 2.92 -3.91 1.18
N TYR A 25 1.85 -4.46 0.62
CA TYR A 25 1.81 -4.89 -0.77
C TYR A 25 1.04 -3.87 -1.63
N VAL A 26 1.41 -3.80 -2.89
CA VAL A 26 0.96 -2.83 -3.88
C VAL A 26 0.03 -3.51 -4.87
N VAL A 27 -1.14 -2.91 -5.04
CA VAL A 27 -2.22 -3.46 -5.87
C VAL A 27 -2.66 -2.40 -6.88
N GLN A 28 -2.96 -2.82 -8.11
CA GLN A 28 -3.61 -1.99 -9.11
C GLN A 28 -5.06 -2.46 -9.29
N SER A 29 -6.00 -1.52 -9.32
CA SER A 29 -7.39 -1.81 -9.69
C SER A 29 -7.49 -1.98 -11.20
N LEU A 30 -8.10 -3.07 -11.65
CA LEU A 30 -8.39 -3.36 -13.05
C LEU A 30 -9.83 -3.00 -13.45
N GLY A 31 -10.63 -2.47 -12.52
CA GLY A 31 -12.07 -2.22 -12.69
C GLY A 31 -12.93 -3.41 -12.23
N GLU A 32 -14.22 -3.17 -11.99
CA GLU A 32 -15.22 -4.19 -11.62
C GLU A 32 -14.75 -5.18 -10.52
N ASP A 33 -14.12 -4.65 -9.47
CA ASP A 33 -13.56 -5.39 -8.33
C ASP A 33 -12.38 -6.34 -8.65
N LEU A 34 -11.89 -6.35 -9.89
CA LEU A 34 -10.66 -7.04 -10.26
C LEU A 34 -9.45 -6.25 -9.80
N ILE A 35 -8.47 -6.99 -9.26
CA ILE A 35 -7.20 -6.43 -8.82
C ILE A 35 -6.03 -7.26 -9.34
N ASP A 36 -4.90 -6.59 -9.55
CA ASP A 36 -3.62 -7.24 -9.77
C ASP A 36 -2.63 -6.88 -8.67
N ILE A 37 -1.90 -7.87 -8.15
CA ILE A 37 -0.83 -7.65 -7.18
C ILE A 37 0.44 -7.31 -7.95
N VAL A 38 0.74 -6.01 -8.01
CA VAL A 38 1.87 -5.47 -8.77
C VAL A 38 3.20 -5.77 -8.08
N ASP A 39 3.22 -5.66 -6.75
CA ASP A 39 4.39 -5.98 -5.95
C ASP A 39 3.95 -6.42 -4.54
N TYR A 40 4.51 -7.51 -4.03
CA TYR A 40 4.28 -7.90 -2.64
C TYR A 40 5.00 -6.99 -1.63
N GLY A 41 5.87 -6.11 -2.11
CA GLY A 41 6.44 -4.98 -1.37
C GLY A 41 7.19 -5.37 -0.10
N GLY A 42 7.07 -4.52 0.91
CA GLY A 42 7.87 -4.51 2.13
C GLY A 42 7.44 -3.38 3.06
N ALA A 43 8.33 -2.96 3.96
CA ALA A 43 8.06 -1.82 4.83
C ALA A 43 8.05 -0.49 4.04
N VAL A 44 7.23 0.45 4.48
CA VAL A 44 7.23 1.82 3.94
C VAL A 44 8.50 2.53 4.40
N GLU A 45 9.28 3.02 3.44
CA GLU A 45 10.52 3.75 3.70
C GLU A 45 10.28 5.27 3.75
N LYS A 46 9.42 5.77 2.86
CA LYS A 46 9.06 7.19 2.72
C LYS A 46 7.64 7.30 2.15
N PHE A 47 6.93 8.38 2.45
CA PHE A 47 5.70 8.74 1.74
C PHE A 47 5.59 10.25 1.58
N SER A 48 4.89 10.67 0.55
CA SER A 48 4.54 12.06 0.24
C SER A 48 3.08 12.11 -0.22
N PRO A 49 2.53 13.31 -0.50
CA PRO A 49 1.21 13.43 -1.11
C PRO A 49 1.04 12.66 -2.43
N GLU A 50 2.13 12.48 -3.19
CA GLU A 50 2.11 11.90 -4.54
C GLU A 50 2.53 10.43 -4.57
N SER A 51 3.50 10.03 -3.74
CA SER A 51 4.09 8.68 -3.84
C SER A 51 4.42 8.04 -2.50
N VAL A 52 4.55 6.72 -2.52
CA VAL A 52 5.03 5.90 -1.41
C VAL A 52 6.25 5.12 -1.88
N LYS A 53 7.33 5.14 -1.10
CA LYS A 53 8.54 4.37 -1.34
C LYS A 53 8.50 3.09 -0.52
N ILE A 54 8.60 1.95 -1.18
CA ILE A 54 8.58 0.61 -0.58
C ILE A 54 9.70 -0.21 -1.23
N SER A 55 10.59 -0.78 -0.43
CA SER A 55 11.70 -1.65 -0.89
C SER A 55 12.50 -1.03 -2.05
N GLY A 56 12.90 0.23 -1.90
CA GLY A 56 13.68 0.96 -2.91
C GLY A 56 12.88 1.52 -4.10
N LYS A 57 11.62 1.12 -4.32
CA LYS A 57 10.78 1.53 -5.45
C LYS A 57 9.75 2.59 -5.06
N TYR A 58 9.38 3.46 -6.00
CA TYR A 58 8.35 4.49 -5.81
C TYR A 58 7.05 4.11 -6.51
N TYR A 59 5.94 4.26 -5.80
CA TYR A 59 4.60 3.96 -6.27
C TYR A 59 3.70 5.20 -6.16
N MET A 60 2.98 5.53 -7.23
CA MET A 60 2.10 6.70 -7.27
C MET A 60 0.77 6.41 -6.56
N ARG A 61 0.40 7.29 -5.63
CA ARG A 61 -0.83 7.16 -4.81
C ARG A 61 -2.12 7.24 -5.63
N GLY A 62 -2.08 7.90 -6.79
CA GLY A 62 -3.21 7.97 -7.71
C GLY A 62 -3.38 6.75 -8.62
N GLN A 63 -2.43 5.83 -8.63
CA GLN A 63 -2.43 4.67 -9.54
C GLN A 63 -2.52 3.33 -8.81
N PHE A 64 -2.02 3.29 -7.57
CA PHE A 64 -1.93 2.06 -6.79
C PHE A 64 -2.61 2.18 -5.44
N GLU A 65 -3.14 1.06 -4.99
CA GLU A 65 -3.56 0.84 -3.63
C GLU A 65 -2.46 0.19 -2.80
N PHE A 66 -2.36 0.60 -1.55
CA PHE A 66 -1.42 0.06 -0.58
C PHE A 66 -2.19 -0.71 0.47
N ARG A 67 -1.84 -1.98 0.65
CA ARG A 67 -2.60 -2.89 1.52
C ARG A 67 -1.68 -3.59 2.50
N VAL A 68 -2.20 -3.87 3.69
CA VAL A 68 -1.57 -4.72 4.72
C VAL A 68 -2.50 -5.88 5.02
N SER A 69 -1.95 -7.08 5.19
CA SER A 69 -2.73 -8.20 5.71
C SER A 69 -3.10 -7.89 7.16
N MET A 70 -4.35 -8.15 7.52
CA MET A 70 -4.74 -8.26 8.93
C MET A 70 -4.41 -9.64 9.48
#